data_AF-A0A450RTC9-F1
#
_entry.id   AF-A0A450RTC9-F1
#
_cell.length_a   1.000
_cell.length_b   1.000
_cell.length_c   1.000
_cell.angle_alpha   90.00
_cell.angle_beta   90.00
_cell.angle_gamma   90.00
#
_symmetry.space_group_name_H-M   'P 1'
#
loop_
_entity.id
_entity.type
_entity.pdbx_description
1 polymer ?
#
loop_
_entity_poly.entity_id
_entity_poly.type
_entity_poly.pdbx_seq_one_letter_code
_entity_poly.pdbx_strand_id
1 'polypeptide(L)'
;MWYHVVTIKQADFGTIHAVWIAPDGAELLLLTRERTLCWSVREGVVLWSIQEKAGGDSISPDGRIYRDLASGLFYPVLGSHGGQQSRTHPSGGSIHVPDEPGPVTVTDPTGATHSLPQALSQVPSHQDYSNDWRPGDWRIATFSESGDHILIAGPRSLAVYTSLPPRR
;
A
#
# COMPACT_ATOMS: atom_id res chain seq x y z
N MET A 1 15.55 1.78 -12.84
CA MET A 1 15.77 0.60 -11.97
C MET A 1 15.13 0.89 -10.62
N TRP A 2 14.45 -0.10 -10.02
CA TRP A 2 13.73 0.05 -8.76
C TRP A 2 14.38 -0.78 -7.66
N TYR A 3 14.49 -0.21 -6.47
CA TYR A 3 15.08 -0.83 -5.30
C TYR A 3 14.00 -1.14 -4.28
N HIS A 4 14.06 -2.33 -3.71
CA HIS A 4 13.21 -2.70 -2.57
C HIS A 4 13.63 -1.90 -1.34
N VAL A 5 12.66 -1.27 -0.66
CA VAL A 5 12.88 -0.51 0.57
C VAL A 5 12.46 -1.34 1.78
N VAL A 6 11.19 -1.72 1.83
CA VAL A 6 10.62 -2.49 2.94
C VAL A 6 9.53 -3.43 2.43
N THR A 7 9.45 -4.59 3.05
CA THR A 7 8.29 -5.48 2.94
C THR A 7 7.75 -5.68 4.34
N ILE A 8 6.52 -5.23 4.57
CA ILE A 8 5.83 -5.40 5.84
C ILE A 8 4.86 -6.57 5.66
N LYS A 9 5.17 -7.67 6.33
CA LYS A 9 4.29 -8.84 6.46
C LYS A 9 4.08 -9.07 7.94
N GLN A 10 2.84 -8.97 8.40
CA GLN A 10 2.51 -9.35 9.76
C GLN A 10 1.19 -10.12 9.74
N ALA A 11 1.22 -11.33 10.30
CA ALA A 11 0.05 -12.19 10.38
C ALA A 11 -1.09 -11.54 11.20
N ASP A 12 -0.73 -10.61 12.10
CA ASP A 12 -1.62 -10.13 13.16
C ASP A 12 -2.31 -8.80 12.86
N PHE A 13 -2.01 -8.12 11.74
CA PHE A 13 -2.69 -6.86 11.41
C PHE A 13 -4.17 -7.05 11.06
N GLY A 14 -4.57 -8.28 10.71
CA GLY A 14 -5.88 -8.56 10.17
C GLY A 14 -6.03 -8.08 8.72
N THR A 15 -7.28 -7.93 8.26
CA THR A 15 -7.59 -7.47 6.92
C THR A 15 -7.33 -5.96 6.81
N ILE A 16 -6.49 -5.58 5.86
CA ILE A 16 -6.26 -4.17 5.53
C ILE A 16 -7.45 -3.65 4.72
N HIS A 17 -7.97 -2.48 5.11
CA HIS A 17 -9.07 -1.80 4.44
C HIS A 17 -8.59 -0.69 3.51
N ALA A 18 -7.59 0.06 3.94
CA ALA A 18 -7.05 1.16 3.17
C ALA A 18 -5.59 1.46 3.55
N VAL A 19 -4.89 2.13 2.65
CA VAL A 19 -3.50 2.52 2.81
C VAL A 19 -3.28 3.93 2.28
N TRP A 20 -2.25 4.61 2.76
CA TRP A 20 -1.76 5.84 2.16
C TRP A 20 -0.24 5.85 2.23
N ILE A 21 0.41 6.36 1.20
CA ILE A 21 1.85 6.61 1.18
C ILE A 21 2.07 8.12 1.07
N ALA A 22 3.00 8.64 1.86
CA ALA A 22 3.36 10.04 1.81
C ALA A 22 3.89 10.44 0.41
N PRO A 23 3.72 11.71 -0.01
CA PRO A 23 4.26 12.21 -1.27
C PRO A 23 5.76 11.95 -1.46
N ASP A 24 6.53 12.01 -0.38
CA ASP A 24 7.97 11.74 -0.34
C ASP A 24 8.33 10.27 -0.11
N GLY A 25 7.34 9.40 0.07
CA GLY A 25 7.49 7.98 0.37
C GLY A 25 8.07 7.66 1.76
N ALA A 26 8.24 8.65 2.64
CA ALA A 26 8.87 8.45 3.95
C ALA A 26 7.95 7.75 4.95
N GLU A 27 6.65 7.99 4.85
CA GLU A 27 5.63 7.45 5.76
C GLU A 27 4.56 6.65 5.01
N LEU A 28 3.99 5.68 5.72
CA LEU A 28 2.88 4.86 5.25
C LEU A 28 1.81 4.78 6.34
N LEU A 29 0.56 5.07 5.99
CA LEU A 29 -0.59 4.74 6.82
C LEU A 29 -1.19 3.42 6.39
N LEU A 30 -1.51 2.60 7.37
CA LEU A 30 -2.17 1.32 7.22
C LEU A 30 -3.43 1.31 8.09
N LEU A 31 -4.58 1.16 7.45
CA LEU A 31 -5.87 1.11 8.12
C LEU A 31 -6.42 -0.31 8.04
N THR A 32 -6.65 -0.91 9.20
CA THR A 32 -7.30 -2.21 9.34
C THR A 32 -8.59 -2.04 10.13
N ARG A 33 -9.36 -3.12 10.28
CA ARG A 33 -10.61 -3.08 11.05
C ARG A 33 -10.39 -2.65 12.50
N GLU A 34 -9.27 -3.06 13.06
CA GLU A 34 -9.00 -2.94 14.50
C GLU A 34 -8.04 -1.80 14.82
N ARG A 35 -7.19 -1.39 13.87
CA ARG A 35 -6.11 -0.43 14.11
C ARG A 35 -5.79 0.42 12.90
N THR A 36 -5.41 1.65 13.18
CA THR A 36 -4.63 2.49 12.26
C THR A 36 -3.19 2.52 12.72
N LEU A 37 -2.26 2.35 11.78
CA LEU A 37 -0.82 2.30 12.01
C LEU A 37 -0.13 3.29 11.07
N CYS A 38 0.75 4.12 11.61
CA CYS A 38 1.71 4.88 10.81
C CYS A 38 3.09 4.25 10.91
N TRP A 39 3.73 4.06 9.76
CA TRP A 39 5.04 3.47 9.61
C TRP A 39 6.03 4.47 9.06
N SER A 40 7.24 4.44 9.60
CA SER A 40 8.42 4.94 8.89
C SER A 40 8.83 3.89 7.86
N VAL A 41 8.74 4.24 6.58
CA VAL A 41 9.12 3.36 5.47
C VAL A 41 10.62 3.07 5.51
N ARG A 42 11.41 4.09 5.81
CA ARG A 42 12.88 4.01 5.86
C ARG A 42 13.36 3.12 7.01
N GLU A 43 12.84 3.35 8.20
CA GLU A 43 13.30 2.66 9.41
C GLU A 43 12.60 1.30 9.56
N GLY A 44 11.52 1.06 8.82
CA GLY A 44 10.77 -0.18 8.90
C GLY A 44 10.14 -0.41 10.27
N VAL A 45 9.71 0.66 10.95
CA VAL A 45 9.10 0.60 12.28
C VAL A 45 7.79 1.39 12.34
N VAL A 46 6.89 0.96 13.22
CA VAL A 46 5.66 1.69 13.57
C VAL A 46 6.04 2.95 14.35
N LEU A 47 5.67 4.11 13.82
CA LEU A 47 5.81 5.40 14.51
C LEU A 47 4.74 5.56 15.58
N TRP A 48 3.50 5.18 15.25
CA TRP A 48 2.38 5.17 16.18
C TRP A 48 1.27 4.20 15.74
N SER A 49 0.43 3.82 16.71
CA SER A 49 -0.75 2.98 16.50
C SER A 49 -1.93 3.53 17.27
N ILE A 50 -3.09 3.53 16.64
CA ILE A 50 -4.38 3.84 17.28
C ILE A 50 -5.27 2.61 17.14
N GLN A 51 -5.94 2.25 18.23
CA GLN A 51 -6.99 1.23 18.20
C GLN A 51 -8.29 1.89 17.74
N GLU A 52 -8.82 1.43 16.61
CA GLU A 52 -10.10 1.91 16.12
C GLU A 52 -11.21 1.34 17.01
N LYS A 53 -12.14 2.18 17.46
CA LYS A 53 -13.37 1.68 18.08
C LYS A 53 -14.25 1.09 16.98
N ALA A 54 -15.10 0.12 17.34
CA ALA A 54 -15.95 -0.60 16.40
C ALA A 54 -16.63 0.34 15.38
N GLY A 55 -16.12 0.35 14.15
CA GLY A 55 -16.63 1.20 13.07
C GLY A 55 -15.58 2.07 12.35
N GLY A 56 -14.42 2.37 12.96
CA GLY A 56 -13.41 3.21 12.32
C GLY A 56 -13.90 4.62 11.99
N ASP A 57 -14.38 5.35 13.01
CA ASP A 57 -15.05 6.67 12.91
C ASP A 57 -14.24 7.73 12.14
N SER A 58 -12.95 7.50 11.95
CA SER A 58 -12.01 8.36 11.26
C SER A 58 -12.03 8.21 9.74
N ILE A 59 -12.65 7.16 9.19
CA ILE A 59 -12.77 6.94 7.75
C ILE A 59 -14.05 7.62 7.24
N SER A 60 -13.96 8.38 6.14
CA SER A 60 -15.12 8.98 5.50
C SER A 60 -16.13 7.91 5.04
N PRO A 61 -17.44 8.19 4.98
CA PRO A 61 -18.44 7.21 4.55
C PRO A 61 -18.21 6.62 3.15
N ASP A 62 -17.52 7.36 2.27
CA ASP A 62 -17.12 6.88 0.94
C ASP A 62 -15.77 6.12 0.93
N GLY A 63 -15.11 5.99 2.09
CA GLY A 63 -13.87 5.25 2.28
C GLY A 63 -12.63 5.87 1.63
N ARG A 64 -12.68 7.14 1.24
CA ARG A 64 -11.62 7.82 0.48
C ARG A 64 -10.68 8.66 1.33
N ILE A 65 -11.11 9.05 2.52
CA ILE A 65 -10.37 9.94 3.39
C ILE A 65 -10.27 9.33 4.77
N TYR A 66 -9.09 9.37 5.35
CA TYR A 66 -8.87 9.15 6.78
C TYR A 66 -8.59 10.47 7.46
N ARG A 67 -9.26 10.72 8.59
CA ARG A 67 -9.03 11.87 9.45
C ARG A 67 -8.24 11.43 10.67
N ASP A 68 -7.02 11.90 10.82
CA ASP A 68 -6.32 11.77 12.09
C ASP A 68 -6.92 12.74 13.11
N LEU A 69 -7.57 12.21 14.13
CA LEU A 69 -8.20 13.01 15.18
C LEU A 69 -7.17 13.76 16.05
N ALA A 70 -5.95 13.25 16.19
CA ALA A 70 -4.93 13.87 17.03
C ALA A 70 -4.32 15.11 16.37
N SER A 71 -3.94 15.00 15.10
CA SER A 71 -3.36 16.13 14.34
C SER A 71 -4.40 17.01 13.64
N GLY A 72 -5.61 16.49 13.40
CA GLY A 72 -6.63 17.14 12.57
C GLY A 72 -6.38 17.03 11.06
N LEU A 73 -5.36 16.28 10.63
CA LEU A 73 -5.02 16.10 9.21
C LEU A 73 -5.95 15.11 8.52
N PHE A 74 -6.06 15.26 7.19
CA PHE A 74 -6.82 14.39 6.32
C PHE A 74 -5.90 13.74 5.30
N TYR A 75 -6.01 12.42 5.16
CA TYR A 75 -5.17 11.61 4.29
C TYR A 75 -6.06 10.96 3.22
N PRO A 76 -5.76 11.15 1.92
CA PRO A 76 -6.48 10.46 0.85
C PRO A 76 -6.04 8.99 0.84
N VAL A 77 -6.91 8.09 1.25
CA VAL A 77 -6.57 6.66 1.35
C VAL A 77 -6.97 5.91 0.09
N LEU A 78 -6.16 4.90 -0.24
CA LEU A 78 -6.37 3.94 -1.32
C LEU A 78 -6.92 2.65 -0.70
N GLY A 79 -8.07 2.18 -1.16
CA GLY A 79 -8.73 1.01 -0.60
C GLY A 79 -9.84 0.45 -1.49
N SER A 80 -10.63 -0.48 -0.96
CA SER A 80 -11.75 -1.10 -1.69
C SER A 80 -12.86 -0.11 -2.07
N HIS A 81 -12.94 1.03 -1.39
CA HIS A 81 -14.02 2.02 -1.56
C HIS A 81 -13.56 3.32 -2.23
N GLY A 82 -12.26 3.48 -2.50
CA GLY A 82 -11.78 4.55 -3.36
C GLY A 82 -10.32 4.94 -3.17
N GLY A 83 -10.01 6.14 -3.67
CA GLY A 83 -8.64 6.62 -3.90
C GLY A 83 -8.17 6.28 -5.32
N GLN A 84 -7.74 7.29 -6.07
CA GLN A 84 -7.25 7.09 -7.43
C GLN A 84 -5.84 6.49 -7.38
N GLN A 85 -5.69 5.25 -7.86
CA GLN A 85 -4.37 4.66 -8.04
C GLN A 85 -3.65 5.40 -9.17
N SER A 86 -2.45 5.87 -8.89
CA SER A 86 -1.56 6.44 -9.91
C SER A 86 -0.69 5.31 -10.47
N ARG A 87 -1.19 4.62 -11.49
CA ARG A 87 -0.42 3.58 -12.21
C ARG A 87 0.45 4.15 -13.34
N THR A 88 0.31 5.45 -13.61
CA THR A 88 1.13 6.16 -14.59
C THR A 88 1.59 7.46 -13.98
N HIS A 89 2.89 7.73 -14.05
CA HIS A 89 3.49 8.95 -13.54
C HIS A 89 4.56 9.48 -14.51
N PRO A 90 4.64 10.79 -14.78
CA PRO A 90 5.63 11.34 -15.71
C PRO A 90 7.08 10.98 -15.38
N SER A 91 7.46 10.94 -14.10
CA SER A 91 8.79 10.54 -13.65
C SER A 91 8.94 9.04 -13.38
N GLY A 92 7.87 8.37 -12.97
CA GLY A 92 7.89 6.97 -12.54
C GLY A 92 7.66 5.97 -13.68
N GLY A 93 7.00 6.41 -14.76
CA GLY A 93 6.60 5.57 -15.89
C GLY A 93 5.22 4.93 -15.68
N SER A 94 5.06 3.65 -16.02
CA SER A 94 3.80 2.91 -15.88
C SER A 94 3.97 1.59 -15.14
N ILE A 95 3.10 1.33 -14.18
CA ILE A 95 3.04 0.08 -13.41
C ILE A 95 2.07 -0.88 -14.08
N HIS A 96 2.55 -2.10 -14.36
CA HIS A 96 1.72 -3.20 -14.81
C HIS A 96 1.65 -4.28 -13.73
N VAL A 97 0.43 -4.52 -13.25
CA VAL A 97 0.11 -5.59 -12.28
C VAL A 97 -0.61 -6.69 -13.05
N PRO A 98 -0.05 -7.92 -13.12
CA PRO A 98 -0.71 -9.01 -13.83
C PRO A 98 -1.94 -9.50 -13.06
N ASP A 99 -2.97 -9.92 -13.81
CA ASP A 99 -4.19 -10.55 -13.27
C ASP A 99 -3.90 -11.95 -12.73
N GLU A 100 -2.96 -12.65 -13.35
CA GLU A 100 -2.45 -13.96 -12.88
C GLU A 100 -1.24 -13.79 -11.95
N PRO A 101 -0.90 -14.79 -11.12
CA PRO A 101 0.29 -14.77 -10.29
C PRO A 101 1.57 -14.55 -11.11
N GLY A 102 2.11 -13.33 -11.02
CA GLY A 102 3.30 -12.92 -11.77
C GLY A 102 3.98 -11.71 -11.14
N PRO A 103 5.18 -11.35 -11.63
CA PRO A 103 5.89 -10.18 -11.14
C PRO A 103 5.15 -8.90 -11.54
N VAL A 104 5.08 -7.92 -10.64
CA VAL A 104 4.70 -6.56 -11.00
C VAL A 104 5.86 -5.95 -11.78
N THR A 105 5.56 -5.36 -12.94
CA THR A 105 6.56 -4.73 -13.80
C THR A 105 6.33 -3.22 -13.85
N VAL A 106 7.41 -2.49 -14.09
CA VAL A 106 7.39 -1.04 -14.26
C VAL A 106 8.13 -0.70 -15.54
N THR A 107 7.42 -0.07 -16.48
CA THR A 107 8.01 0.51 -17.68
C THR A 107 8.38 1.95 -17.34
N ASP A 108 9.66 2.28 -17.33
CA ASP A 108 10.11 3.65 -17.04
C ASP A 108 9.74 4.63 -18.19
N PRO A 109 9.88 5.95 -17.99
CA PRO A 109 9.56 6.93 -19.03
C PRO A 109 10.39 6.79 -20.31
N THR A 110 11.52 6.09 -20.28
CA THR A 110 12.36 5.82 -21.46
C THR A 110 11.92 4.58 -22.23
N GLY A 111 10.93 3.84 -21.70
CA GLY A 111 10.39 2.62 -22.29
C GLY A 111 11.07 1.33 -21.80
N ALA A 112 12.08 1.41 -20.94
CA ALA A 112 12.72 0.21 -20.41
C ALA A 112 11.86 -0.42 -19.30
N THR A 113 11.68 -1.73 -19.36
CA THR A 113 10.82 -2.47 -18.44
C THR A 113 11.65 -3.16 -17.37
N HIS A 114 11.28 -2.96 -16.11
CA HIS A 114 11.93 -3.53 -14.93
C HIS A 114 10.93 -4.39 -14.17
N SER A 115 11.32 -5.60 -13.76
CA SER A 115 10.51 -6.39 -12.83
C SER A 115 10.80 -5.96 -11.40
N LEU A 116 9.76 -5.72 -10.60
CA LEU A 116 9.94 -5.43 -9.18
C LEU A 116 10.33 -6.72 -8.44
N PRO A 117 11.38 -6.72 -7.61
CA PRO A 117 11.79 -7.87 -6.81
C PRO A 117 10.61 -8.45 -6.03
N GLN A 118 10.41 -9.76 -6.14
CA GLN A 118 9.17 -10.45 -5.77
C GLN A 118 8.94 -10.44 -4.24
N ALA A 119 8.25 -9.42 -3.72
CA ALA A 119 7.89 -9.36 -2.29
C ALA A 119 6.59 -10.13 -1.96
N LEU A 120 5.70 -10.31 -2.95
CA LEU A 120 4.31 -10.76 -2.74
C LEU A 120 4.00 -12.18 -3.26
N SER A 121 5.01 -13.04 -3.36
CA SER A 121 4.81 -14.46 -3.63
C SER A 121 4.35 -15.17 -2.36
N GLN A 122 3.04 -15.18 -2.12
CA GLN A 122 2.27 -16.27 -1.51
C GLN A 122 0.87 -15.72 -1.24
N VAL A 123 -0.01 -15.84 -2.22
CA VAL A 123 -1.45 -15.76 -2.00
C VAL A 123 -1.86 -17.12 -1.41
N PRO A 124 -2.40 -17.20 -0.18
CA PRO A 124 -2.90 -18.46 0.35
C PRO A 124 -4.06 -18.96 -0.52
N SER A 125 -4.03 -20.24 -0.87
CA SER A 125 -5.09 -20.92 -1.62
C SER A 125 -6.40 -20.96 -0.82
N HIS A 126 -7.41 -20.26 -1.34
CA HIS A 126 -8.87 -20.45 -1.33
C HIS A 126 -9.55 -21.53 -0.42
N GLN A 127 -9.15 -21.76 0.83
CA GLN A 127 -9.90 -22.69 1.72
C GLN A 127 -10.24 -22.23 3.15
N ASP A 128 -9.83 -21.04 3.61
CA ASP A 128 -10.11 -20.59 4.99
C ASP A 128 -11.04 -19.36 5.11
N TYR A 129 -12.21 -19.33 4.44
CA TYR A 129 -13.13 -18.18 4.54
C TYR A 129 -14.59 -18.59 4.79
N SER A 130 -15.08 -18.27 6.00
CA SER A 130 -16.50 -18.33 6.38
C SER A 130 -17.31 -17.18 5.75
N ASN A 131 -18.62 -17.39 5.65
CA ASN A 131 -19.60 -16.75 4.76
C ASN A 131 -19.90 -15.23 4.88
N ASP A 132 -18.99 -14.39 5.37
CA ASP A 132 -19.15 -12.93 5.34
C ASP A 132 -18.08 -12.30 4.42
N TRP A 133 -18.52 -11.77 3.26
CA TRP A 133 -17.77 -10.94 2.30
C TRP A 133 -16.39 -11.48 1.87
N ARG A 134 -16.27 -12.00 0.63
CA ARG A 134 -15.01 -12.59 0.15
C ARG A 134 -13.94 -11.54 -0.18
N PRO A 135 -12.78 -11.53 0.53
CA PRO A 135 -11.61 -10.73 0.20
C PRO A 135 -10.71 -11.54 -0.74
N GLY A 136 -10.90 -11.37 -2.05
CA GLY A 136 -10.12 -12.05 -3.10
C GLY A 136 -9.23 -11.11 -3.94
N ASP A 137 -9.67 -9.89 -4.24
CA ASP A 137 -9.11 -9.12 -5.37
C ASP A 137 -8.58 -7.73 -5.01
N TRP A 138 -8.46 -7.40 -3.72
CA TRP A 138 -7.99 -6.06 -3.36
C TRP A 138 -6.45 -6.03 -3.39
N ARG A 139 -5.92 -5.43 -4.45
CA ARG A 139 -4.50 -5.18 -4.66
C ARG A 139 -4.31 -3.76 -5.16
N ILE A 140 -3.47 -2.99 -4.47
CA ILE A 140 -3.12 -1.63 -4.86
C ILE A 140 -1.69 -1.66 -5.37
N ALA A 141 -1.46 -1.02 -6.51
CA ALA A 141 -0.14 -0.64 -6.94
C ALA A 141 -0.21 0.80 -7.41
N THR A 142 0.58 1.67 -6.79
CA THR A 142 0.55 3.10 -7.07
C THR A 142 1.94 3.70 -6.96
N PHE A 143 2.18 4.74 -7.73
CA PHE A 143 3.23 5.70 -7.44
C PHE A 143 2.85 6.57 -6.23
N SER A 144 3.86 7.02 -5.49
CA SER A 144 3.76 8.25 -4.70
C SER A 144 3.53 9.46 -5.61
N GLU A 145 3.16 10.60 -5.03
CA GLU A 145 2.94 11.84 -5.79
C GLU A 145 4.19 12.34 -6.52
N SER A 146 5.38 12.12 -5.96
CA SER A 146 6.67 12.41 -6.60
C SER A 146 7.00 11.47 -7.77
N GLY A 147 6.39 10.27 -7.79
CA GLY A 147 6.71 9.17 -8.71
C GLY A 147 8.01 8.44 -8.45
N ASP A 148 8.72 8.75 -7.36
CA ASP A 148 9.97 8.08 -6.99
C ASP A 148 9.79 6.89 -6.05
N HIS A 149 8.58 6.70 -5.49
CA HIS A 149 8.23 5.52 -4.72
C HIS A 149 7.06 4.78 -5.34
N ILE A 150 7.05 3.46 -5.15
CA ILE A 150 5.92 2.59 -5.47
C ILE A 150 5.48 1.89 -4.20
N LEU A 151 4.18 1.97 -3.90
CA LEU A 151 3.53 1.13 -2.91
C LEU A 151 2.81 -0.01 -3.64
N ILE A 152 3.07 -1.24 -3.20
CA ILE A 152 2.23 -2.40 -3.52
C ILE A 152 1.59 -2.90 -2.23
N ALA A 153 0.27 -2.87 -2.17
CA ALA A 153 -0.51 -3.42 -1.06
C ALA A 153 -1.35 -4.61 -1.54
N GLY A 154 -1.39 -5.64 -0.72
CA GLY A 154 -2.33 -6.75 -0.85
C GLY A 154 -2.88 -7.16 0.52
N PRO A 155 -3.74 -8.19 0.59
CA PRO A 155 -4.54 -8.52 1.77
C PRO A 155 -3.86 -8.53 3.13
N ARG A 156 -2.60 -8.95 3.18
CA ARG A 156 -1.83 -9.11 4.43
C ARG A 156 -0.37 -8.67 4.28
N SER A 157 -0.08 -7.84 3.29
CA SER A 157 1.31 -7.54 2.92
C SER A 157 1.42 -6.21 2.20
N LEU A 158 2.45 -5.46 2.54
CA LEU A 158 2.79 -4.18 1.94
C LEU A 158 4.25 -4.24 1.51
N ALA A 159 4.55 -3.70 0.34
CA ALA A 159 5.91 -3.54 -0.13
C ALA A 159 6.09 -2.14 -0.68
N VAL A 160 7.20 -1.49 -0.32
CA VAL A 160 7.59 -0.20 -0.86
C VAL A 160 8.88 -0.35 -1.64
N TYR A 161 8.91 0.27 -2.82
CA TYR A 161 10.07 0.36 -3.69
C TYR A 161 10.39 1.83 -3.94
N THR A 162 11.65 2.11 -4.25
CA THR A 162 12.11 3.46 -4.61
C THR A 162 12.94 3.41 -5.88
N SER A 163 12.87 4.46 -6.70
CA SER A 163 13.78 4.66 -7.85
C SER A 163 15.09 5.32 -7.42
N LEU A 164 15.16 5.83 -6.20
CA LEU A 164 16.37 6.42 -5.64
C LEU A 164 17.32 5.32 -5.15
N PRO A 165 18.62 5.40 -5.46
CA PRO A 165 19.57 4.44 -4.92
C PRO A 165 19.58 4.51 -3.38
N PRO A 166 19.66 3.37 -2.69
CA PRO A 166 19.76 3.35 -1.24
C PRO A 166 20.98 4.17 -0.81
N ARG A 167 20.76 5.17 0.05
CA ARG A 167 21.88 5.92 0.64
C ARG A 167 22.63 4.95 1.56
N ARG A 168 23.93 4.73 1.26
CA ARG A 168 24.85 3.96 2.09
C ARG A 168 25.01 4.59 3.48
#